data_AF-A0A969SES7-F1
#
_entry.id   AF-A0A969SES7-F1
#
_cell.length_a   1.000
_cell.length_b   1.000
_cell.length_c   1.000
_cell.angle_alpha   90.00
_cell.angle_beta   90.00
_cell.angle_gamma   90.00
#
_symmetry.space_group_name_H-M   'P 1'
#
loop_
_entity.id
_entity.type
_entity.pdbx_description
1 polymer ?
#
loop_
_entity_poly.entity_id
_entity_poly.type
_entity_poly.pdbx_seq_one_letter_code
_entity_poly.pdbx_strand_id
1 'polypeptide(L)' 'MLQTYKAILRGNCIEWRESAPLSPNPEQPMTVLVTILDEPIGGESSATGQKMASILEQLADIHAFAEITDPIVWDIHNEF' A
#
# COMPACT_ATOMS: atom_id res chain seq x y z
N MET A 1 10.96 32.06 2.53
CA MET A 1 9.62 31.45 2.56
C MET A 1 9.79 29.97 2.87
N LEU A 2 9.14 29.44 3.91
CA LEU A 2 9.17 28.01 4.23
C LEU A 2 8.14 27.29 3.37
N GLN A 3 8.56 26.26 2.63
CA GLN A 3 7.67 25.40 1.87
C GLN A 3 7.44 24.11 2.68
N THR A 4 6.18 23.73 2.85
CA THR A 4 5.79 22.54 3.61
C THR A 4 5.35 21.47 2.64
N TYR A 5 5.89 20.26 2.80
CA TYR A 5 5.62 19.11 1.94
C TYR A 5 5.07 17.96 2.77
N LYS A 6 4.12 17.20 2.22
CA LYS A 6 3.59 15.99 2.85
C LYS A 6 4.40 14.76 2.42
N ALA A 7 4.83 14.00 3.42
CA ALA A 7 5.58 12.77 3.23
C ALA A 7 5.22 11.73 4.30
N ILE A 8 5.57 10.48 4.02
CA ILE A 8 5.61 9.39 5.00
C ILE A 8 7.06 9.17 5.40
N LEU A 9 7.33 9.10 6.71
CA LEU A 9 8.63 8.67 7.22
C LEU A 9 8.60 7.15 7.43
N ARG A 10 9.40 6.39 6.68
CA ARG A 10 9.59 4.94 6.86
C ARG A 10 10.99 4.67 7.37
N GLY A 11 11.10 4.30 8.64
CA GLY A 11 12.42 4.15 9.29
C GLY A 11 13.16 5.49 9.27
N ASN A 12 14.24 5.56 8.49
CA ASN A 12 15.03 6.77 8.29
C ASN A 12 14.85 7.42 6.89
N CYS A 13 13.91 6.91 6.08
CA CYS A 13 13.66 7.39 4.71
C CYS A 13 12.37 8.20 4.63
N ILE A 14 12.41 9.34 3.94
CA ILE A 14 11.25 10.20 3.68
C ILE A 14 10.70 9.84 2.28
N GLU A 15 9.44 9.43 2.21
CA GLU A 15 8.70 9.14 0.99
C GLU A 15 7.67 10.25 0.73
N TRP A 16 7.85 11.05 -0.31
CA TRP A 16 6.90 12.11 -0.68
C TRP A 16 5.58 11.50 -1.17
N ARG A 17 4.43 11.94 -0.64
CA ARG A 17 3.12 11.50 -1.16
C ARG A 17 2.65 12.32 -2.37
N GLU A 18 3.22 13.50 -2.54
CA GLU A 18 2.93 14.43 -3.64
C GLU A 18 4.23 14.76 -4.38
N SER A 19 4.27 15.91 -5.05
CA SER A 19 5.48 16.40 -5.70
C SER A 19 6.60 16.62 -4.68
N ALA A 20 7.74 15.95 -4.91
CA ALA A 20 8.95 16.19 -4.16
C ALA A 20 9.39 17.67 -4.30
N PRO A 21 10.07 18.23 -3.29
CA PRO A 21 10.69 19.53 -3.42
C PRO A 21 11.63 19.56 -4.64
N LEU A 22 11.43 20.53 -5.52
CA LEU A 22 12.33 20.80 -6.64
C LEU A 22 13.62 21.35 -6.07
N SER A 23 14.65 20.51 -5.97
CA SER A 23 16.00 21.00 -5.71
C SER A 23 16.51 21.71 -6.96
N PRO A 24 17.01 22.96 -6.86
CA PRO A 24 17.68 23.62 -7.98
C PRO A 24 18.98 22.92 -8.38
N ASN A 25 19.52 22.05 -7.52
CA ASN A 25 20.67 21.19 -7.82
C ASN A 25 20.46 19.79 -7.20
N PRO A 26 20.20 18.75 -8.01
CA PRO A 26 19.89 17.41 -7.50
C PRO A 26 21.04 16.74 -6.74
N GLU A 27 22.29 17.19 -6.92
CA GLU A 27 23.45 16.63 -6.23
C GLU A 27 23.81 17.34 -4.92
N GLN A 28 23.15 18.46 -4.61
CA GLN A 28 23.40 19.17 -3.36
C GLN A 28 22.49 18.67 -2.23
N PRO A 29 23.05 18.29 -1.07
CA PRO A 29 22.25 17.98 0.11
C PRO A 29 21.52 19.25 0.57
N MET A 30 20.24 19.10 0.89
CA MET A 30 19.37 20.18 1.38
C MET A 30 19.06 19.99 2.86
N THR A 31 19.21 21.04 3.66
CA THR A 31 18.76 21.03 5.06
C THR A 31 17.23 21.08 5.11
N VAL A 32 16.63 20.14 5.83
CA VAL A 32 15.17 20.07 6.02
C VAL A 32 14.81 20.10 7.50
N LEU A 33 13.64 20.66 7.81
CA LEU A 33 13.01 20.56 9.12
C LEU A 33 11.92 19.49 9.05
N VAL A 34 11.99 18.48 9.91
CA VAL A 34 11.00 17.41 9.97
C VAL A 34 10.11 17.62 11.19
N THR A 35 8.80 17.71 10.96
CA THR A 35 7.79 17.72 12.01
C THR A 35 6.96 16.44 11.90
N ILE A 36 6.87 15.67 12.98
CA ILE A 36 6.09 14.43 13.01
C ILE A 36 4.65 14.77 13.40
N LEU A 37 3.71 14.45 12.52
CA LEU A 37 2.28 14.64 12.77
C LEU A 37 1.72 13.35 13.40
N ASP A 38 0.99 13.49 14.52
CA ASP A 38 0.25 12.39 15.16
C ASP A 38 -1.12 12.21 14.48
N GLU A 39 -1.08 11.98 13.17
CA GLU A 39 -2.27 11.68 12.37
C GLU A 39 -2.26 10.19 12.06
N PRO A 40 -3.40 9.48 12.21
CA PRO A 40 -3.49 8.12 11.74
C PRO A 40 -3.23 8.12 10.24
N ILE A 41 -2.10 7.52 9.83
CA ILE A 41 -1.79 7.32 8.41
C ILE A 41 -2.91 6.41 7.91
N GLY A 42 -3.90 7.01 7.23
CA GLY A 42 -5.14 6.36 6.82
C GLY A 42 -4.86 4.96 6.30
N GLY A 43 -5.20 3.97 7.11
CA GLY A 43 -4.94 2.58 6.82
C GLY A 43 -5.91 2.11 5.76
N GLU A 44 -5.48 2.06 4.50
CA GLU A 44 -6.12 1.24 3.48
C GLU A 44 -6.11 -0.27 3.83
N SER A 45 -5.58 -0.65 4.99
CA SER A 45 -5.53 -2.02 5.47
C SER A 45 -6.89 -2.54 5.93
N SER A 46 -7.75 -1.73 6.57
CA SER A 46 -9.07 -2.22 7.02
C SER A 46 -10.06 -2.32 5.87
N ALA A 47 -10.18 -1.29 5.02
CA ALA A 47 -11.15 -1.30 3.93
C ALA A 47 -10.84 -2.36 2.86
N THR A 48 -9.55 -2.61 2.57
CA THR A 48 -9.14 -3.65 1.63
C THR A 48 -9.39 -5.05 2.19
N GLY A 49 -9.06 -5.28 3.47
CA GLY A 49 -9.34 -6.56 4.14
C GLY A 49 -10.84 -6.87 4.20
N GLN A 50 -11.66 -5.89 4.57
CA GLN A 50 -13.12 -6.04 4.57
C GLN A 50 -13.67 -6.34 3.17
N LYS A 51 -13.21 -5.61 2.15
CA LYS A 51 -13.67 -5.82 0.78
C LYS A 51 -13.27 -7.20 0.25
N MET A 52 -12.05 -7.65 0.55
CA MET A 52 -11.59 -8.97 0.17
C MET A 52 -12.36 -10.07 0.90
N ALA A 53 -12.61 -9.92 2.20
CA ALA A 53 -13.44 -10.84 2.97
C ALA A 53 -14.86 -10.96 2.39
N SER A 54 -15.50 -9.84 2.04
CA SER A 54 -16.83 -9.85 1.41
C SER A 54 -16.85 -10.47 0.02
N ILE A 55 -15.77 -10.39 -0.75
CA ILE A 55 -15.67 -11.07 -2.05
C ILE A 55 -15.50 -12.58 -1.83
N LEU A 56 -14.67 -13.00 -0.88
CA LEU A 56 -14.48 -14.42 -0.55
C LEU A 56 -15.77 -15.05 -0.02
N GLU A 57 -16.54 -14.33 0.79
CA GLU A 57 -17.84 -14.78 1.28
C GLU A 57 -18.85 -15.00 0.14
N GLN A 58 -18.92 -14.07 -0.82
CA GLN A 58 -19.75 -14.23 -2.01
C GLN A 58 -19.33 -15.41 -2.89
N LEU A 59 -18.03 -15.65 -3.05
CA LEU A 59 -17.51 -16.79 -3.81
C LEU A 59 -17.82 -18.13 -3.16
N ALA A 60 -17.80 -18.19 -1.82
CA ALA A 60 -18.18 -19.38 -1.08
C ALA A 60 -19.68 -19.69 -1.22
N ASP A 61 -20.55 -18.66 -1.16
CA ASP A 61 -22.00 -18.83 -1.24
C ASP A 61 -22.46 -19.39 -2.60
N ILE A 62 -21.85 -18.90 -3.68
CA ILE A 62 -22.13 -19.41 -5.04
C ILE A 62 -21.44 -20.74 -5.37
N HIS A 63 -20.75 -21.35 -4.39
CA HIS A 63 -19.99 -22.59 -4.58
C HIS A 63 -19.02 -22.50 -5.78
N ALA A 64 -18.38 -21.34 -5.98
CA ALA A 64 -17.60 -21.00 -7.18
C ALA A 64 -16.50 -22.03 -7.52
N PHE A 65 -16.05 -22.79 -6.50
CA PHE A 65 -14.97 -23.74 -6.60
C PHE A 65 -15.41 -25.19 -6.35
N ALA A 66 -16.72 -25.49 -6.40
CA ALA A 66 -17.23 -26.85 -6.19
C ALA A 66 -16.75 -27.87 -7.22
N GLU A 67 -16.30 -27.42 -8.40
CA GLU A 67 -15.70 -28.28 -9.42
C GLU A 67 -14.21 -28.57 -9.17
N ILE A 68 -13.57 -27.84 -8.25
CA ILE A 68 -12.18 -28.07 -7.86
C ILE A 68 -12.14 -29.25 -6.89
N THR A 69 -11.91 -30.44 -7.44
CA THR A 69 -11.92 -31.71 -6.69
C THR A 69 -10.69 -31.86 -5.78
N ASP A 70 -9.56 -31.28 -6.18
CA ASP A 70 -8.35 -31.19 -5.37
C ASP A 70 -7.70 -29.81 -5.57
N PRO A 71 -7.75 -28.93 -4.55
CA PRO A 71 -7.19 -27.59 -4.65
C PRO A 71 -5.66 -27.60 -4.78
N ILE A 72 -4.97 -28.66 -4.32
CA ILE A 72 -3.52 -28.79 -4.45
C ILE A 72 -3.13 -29.11 -5.89
N VAL A 73 -3.94 -29.90 -6.60
CA VAL A 73 -3.72 -30.23 -8.03
C VAL A 73 -4.01 -29.03 -8.94
N TRP A 74 -4.93 -28.15 -8.55
CA TRP A 74 -5.23 -26.92 -9.28
C TRP A 74 -4.06 -25.91 -9.22
N ASP A 75 -3.44 -25.75 -8.05
CA ASP A 75 -2.33 -24.81 -7.83
C ASP A 75 -1.09 -25.14 -8.68
N ILE A 76 -0.76 -26.43 -8.79
CA ILE A 76 0.38 -26.92 -9.61
C ILE A 76 0.16 -26.87 -11.12
N HIS A 77 -1.08 -26.67 -11.61
CA HIS A 77 -1.34 -26.60 -13.06
C HIS A 77 -1.18 -25.18 -13.64
N ASN A 78 -0.94 -24.17 -12.80
CA ASN A 78 -0.89 -22.77 -13.22
C ASN A 78 0.54 -22.16 -13.20
N GLU A 79 1.57 -23.00 -13.11
CA GLU A 79 3.00 -22.60 -13.17
C GLU A 79 3.70 -22.89 -14.52
N PHE A 80 2.97 -22.83 -15.66
CA PHE A 80 3.59 -22.76 -17.00
C PHE A 80 2.86 -21.79 -17.94
#